data_AF-K0KQ69-F1
#
_entry.id   AF-K0KQ69-F1
#
_cell.length_a   1.000
_cell.length_b   1.000
_cell.length_c   1.000
_cell.angle_alpha   90.00
_cell.angle_beta   90.00
_cell.angle_gamma   90.00
#
_symmetry.space_group_name_H-M   'P 1'
#
loop_
_entity.id
_entity.type
_entity.pdbx_description
1 polymer ?
#
loop_
_entity_poly.entity_id
_entity_poly.type
_entity_poly.pdbx_seq_one_letter_code
_entity_poly.pdbx_strand_id
1 'polypeptide(L)'
;MSDPSSSATFKPAFFIHLEAEEPEQIYNNEAGSLTLVKVKGGYTKTLDPAYPFDTEVTFGIDNLTTSTARDGSIQNLDCQLYLKSKVNGGGIHFTYSGVVQQNEKSLAVITNQSKDLSFTDTYLTNHPKAVLSKENKEESWITGKNLLGKGRFIRNENGTLCVEYNVFVLEH
;
A
#
# COMPACT_ATOMS: atom_id res chain seq x y z
N MET A 1 30.88 13.51 -14.24
CA MET A 1 29.45 13.14 -14.24
C MET A 1 29.02 13.07 -12.78
N SER A 2 27.87 13.64 -12.41
CA SER A 2 27.28 13.39 -11.09
C SER A 2 26.88 11.92 -10.97
N ASP A 3 26.96 11.37 -9.76
CA ASP A 3 26.51 10.02 -9.46
C ASP A 3 25.00 9.90 -9.79
N PRO A 4 24.59 9.01 -10.71
CA PRO A 4 23.18 8.81 -11.02
C PRO A 4 22.34 8.41 -9.80
N SER A 5 22.93 7.83 -8.75
CA SER A 5 22.16 7.52 -7.53
C SER A 5 21.82 8.76 -6.68
N SER A 6 22.43 9.92 -6.95
CA SER A 6 22.10 11.17 -6.27
C SER A 6 21.06 12.02 -7.03
N SER A 7 20.57 11.57 -8.19
CA SER A 7 19.61 12.35 -9.00
C SER A 7 18.15 12.10 -8.64
N ALA A 8 17.87 11.19 -7.71
CA ALA A 8 16.53 10.87 -7.23
C ALA A 8 16.55 10.75 -5.72
N THR A 9 15.91 11.71 -5.03
CA THR A 9 15.80 11.70 -3.57
C THR A 9 14.40 11.27 -3.18
N PHE A 10 14.30 10.26 -2.31
CA PHE A 10 13.02 9.82 -1.75
C PHE A 10 12.90 10.28 -0.31
N LYS A 11 11.97 11.19 -0.05
CA LYS A 11 11.74 11.73 1.28
C LYS A 11 10.50 11.06 1.91
N PRO A 12 10.59 10.52 3.15
CA PRO A 12 9.43 9.97 3.84
C PRO A 12 8.35 11.04 3.99
N ALA A 13 7.10 10.69 3.68
CA ALA A 13 5.98 11.63 3.74
C ALA A 13 4.93 11.20 4.76
N PHE A 14 4.37 10.00 4.60
CA PHE A 14 3.36 9.48 5.51
C PHE A 14 3.42 7.96 5.57
N PHE A 15 2.81 7.42 6.61
CA PHE A 15 2.65 6.00 6.86
C PHE A 15 1.22 5.57 6.56
N ILE A 16 1.03 4.36 6.05
CA ILE A 16 -0.27 3.72 5.84
C ILE A 16 -0.33 2.46 6.70
N HIS A 17 -1.44 2.27 7.41
CA HIS A 17 -1.81 1.00 8.03
C HIS A 17 -3.19 0.58 7.51
N LEU A 18 -3.28 -0.61 6.94
CA LEU A 18 -4.51 -1.19 6.40
C LEU A 18 -4.87 -2.44 7.19
N GLU A 19 -6.14 -2.59 7.54
CA GLU A 19 -6.68 -3.83 8.07
C GLU A 19 -7.42 -4.57 6.95
N ALA A 20 -6.96 -5.77 6.64
CA ALA A 20 -7.51 -6.61 5.58
C ALA A 20 -8.37 -7.74 6.15
N GLU A 21 -9.33 -8.18 5.35
CA GLU A 21 -9.95 -9.50 5.49
C GLU A 21 -9.00 -10.58 4.96
N GLU A 22 -9.35 -11.85 5.21
CA GLU A 22 -8.60 -12.95 4.61
C GLU A 22 -8.73 -12.93 3.08
N PRO A 23 -7.64 -13.21 2.33
CA PRO A 23 -7.67 -13.23 0.88
C PRO A 23 -8.63 -14.29 0.32
N GLU A 24 -9.41 -13.93 -0.70
CA GLU A 24 -10.35 -14.81 -1.40
C GLU A 24 -9.82 -15.12 -2.80
N GLN A 25 -9.51 -16.39 -3.08
CA GLN A 25 -9.09 -16.80 -4.43
C GLN A 25 -10.31 -16.85 -5.36
N ILE A 26 -10.31 -16.00 -6.38
CA ILE A 26 -11.40 -15.90 -7.36
C ILE A 26 -11.20 -16.92 -8.49
N TYR A 27 -9.98 -17.01 -9.02
CA TYR A 27 -9.60 -18.05 -9.96
C TYR A 27 -8.11 -18.39 -9.88
N ASN A 28 -7.78 -19.59 -10.34
CA ASN A 28 -6.42 -20.05 -10.60
C ASN A 28 -6.46 -21.05 -11.77
N ASN A 29 -5.79 -20.73 -12.87
CA ASN A 29 -5.80 -21.52 -14.10
C ASN A 29 -4.49 -21.34 -14.88
N GLU A 30 -4.42 -21.88 -16.09
CA GLU A 30 -3.23 -21.85 -16.95
C GLU A 30 -2.79 -20.44 -17.37
N ALA A 31 -3.65 -19.43 -17.27
CA ALA A 31 -3.32 -18.04 -17.57
C ALA A 31 -2.76 -17.28 -16.34
N GLY A 32 -3.09 -17.72 -15.13
CA GLY A 32 -2.67 -17.11 -13.87
C GLY A 32 -3.73 -17.21 -12.78
N SER A 33 -3.65 -16.30 -11.81
CA SER A 33 -4.59 -16.25 -10.69
C SER A 33 -5.09 -14.83 -10.42
N LEU A 34 -6.28 -14.75 -9.82
CA LEU A 34 -6.80 -13.55 -9.18
C LEU A 34 -7.20 -13.89 -7.74
N THR A 35 -6.69 -13.10 -6.81
CA THR A 35 -7.07 -13.12 -5.41
C THR A 35 -7.60 -11.74 -5.04
N LEU A 36 -8.80 -11.69 -4.48
CA LEU A 36 -9.40 -10.46 -3.95
C LEU A 36 -9.05 -10.32 -2.47
N VAL A 37 -8.59 -9.15 -2.07
CA VAL A 37 -8.43 -8.78 -0.66
C VAL A 37 -9.34 -7.59 -0.38
N LYS A 38 -10.21 -7.71 0.63
CA LYS A 38 -11.04 -6.59 1.09
C LYS A 38 -10.33 -5.87 2.23
N VAL A 39 -10.35 -4.55 2.20
CA VAL A 39 -9.83 -3.70 3.27
C VAL A 39 -11.02 -3.17 4.06
N LYS A 40 -11.06 -3.49 5.35
CA LYS A 40 -12.17 -3.13 6.25
C LYS A 40 -11.95 -1.82 7.01
N GLY A 41 -10.71 -1.33 7.01
CA GLY A 41 -10.36 -0.12 7.74
C GLY A 41 -8.86 0.15 7.72
N GLY A 42 -8.45 1.14 8.49
CA GLY A 42 -7.06 1.55 8.59
C GLY A 42 -6.92 3.06 8.73
N TYR A 43 -5.70 3.54 8.60
CA TYR A 43 -5.41 4.97 8.69
C TYR A 43 -4.14 5.32 7.93
N THR A 44 -3.99 6.61 7.64
CA THR A 44 -2.70 7.20 7.32
C THR A 44 -2.25 8.11 8.45
N LYS A 45 -0.93 8.27 8.56
CA LYS A 45 -0.29 9.12 9.56
C LYS A 45 0.84 9.92 8.93
N THR A 46 0.82 11.24 9.10
CA THR A 46 1.89 12.12 8.65
C THR A 46 3.22 11.75 9.33
N LEU A 47 4.29 11.62 8.54
CA LEU A 47 5.67 11.42 9.02
C LEU A 47 6.50 12.71 8.92
N ASP A 48 6.24 13.52 7.90
CA ASP A 48 6.85 14.83 7.72
C ASP A 48 5.76 15.91 7.57
N PRO A 49 5.75 16.96 8.42
CA PRO A 49 4.77 18.05 8.34
C PRO A 49 4.73 18.80 7.00
N ALA A 50 5.75 18.69 6.14
CA ALA A 50 5.73 19.22 4.79
C ALA A 50 4.74 18.48 3.86
N TYR A 51 4.34 17.27 4.23
CA TYR A 51 3.45 16.40 3.48
C TYR A 51 2.27 15.91 4.35
N PRO A 52 1.42 16.83 4.86
CA PRO A 52 0.34 16.47 5.77
C PRO A 52 -0.66 15.52 5.09
N PHE A 53 -0.85 14.35 5.69
CA PHE A 53 -1.73 13.30 5.17
C PHE A 53 -2.20 12.40 6.32
N ASP A 54 -3.07 12.94 7.17
CA ASP A 54 -3.72 12.22 8.26
C ASP A 54 -5.16 11.88 7.90
N THR A 55 -5.42 10.62 7.57
CA THR A 55 -6.72 10.15 7.08
C THR A 55 -7.18 8.89 7.79
N GLU A 56 -8.47 8.61 7.72
CA GLU A 56 -9.09 7.34 8.05
C GLU A 56 -9.38 6.57 6.76
N VAL A 57 -9.03 5.29 6.72
CA VAL A 57 -9.43 4.38 5.62
C VAL A 57 -10.79 3.80 5.99
N THR A 58 -11.83 4.09 5.20
CA THR A 58 -13.18 3.60 5.49
C THR A 58 -13.39 2.19 4.99
N PHE A 59 -12.94 1.89 3.78
CA PHE A 59 -12.95 0.56 3.17
C PHE A 59 -12.14 0.57 1.86
N GLY A 60 -11.93 -0.60 1.28
CA GLY A 60 -11.31 -0.73 -0.04
C GLY A 60 -11.20 -2.16 -0.50
N ILE A 61 -10.54 -2.34 -1.65
CA ILE A 61 -10.22 -3.64 -2.24
C ILE A 61 -8.82 -3.62 -2.83
N ASP A 62 -8.20 -4.78 -2.95
CA ASP A 62 -7.00 -5.00 -3.75
C ASP A 62 -7.15 -6.29 -4.56
N ASN A 63 -6.97 -6.18 -5.88
CA ASN A 63 -6.96 -7.33 -6.79
C ASN A 63 -5.52 -7.78 -7.01
N LEU A 64 -5.16 -8.91 -6.41
CA LEU A 64 -3.84 -9.50 -6.55
C LEU A 64 -3.81 -10.45 -7.73
N THR A 65 -3.01 -10.14 -8.75
CA THR A 65 -2.92 -10.96 -9.97
C THR A 65 -1.55 -11.58 -10.16
N THR A 66 -1.51 -12.86 -10.53
CA THR A 66 -0.31 -13.50 -11.06
C THR A 66 -0.48 -13.74 -12.56
N SER A 67 0.63 -13.83 -13.29
CA SER A 67 0.64 -14.23 -14.70
C SER A 67 1.61 -15.39 -14.85
N THR A 68 1.23 -16.42 -15.61
CA THR A 68 2.11 -17.56 -15.91
C THR A 68 3.32 -17.21 -16.78
N ALA A 69 3.33 -16.03 -17.40
CA ALA A 69 4.51 -15.50 -18.09
C ALA A 69 5.60 -14.97 -17.13
N ARG A 70 5.34 -14.97 -15.82
CA ARG A 70 6.23 -14.50 -14.76
C ARG A 70 6.34 -15.55 -13.66
N ASP A 71 7.35 -15.40 -12.80
CA ASP A 71 7.45 -16.14 -11.55
C ASP A 71 6.13 -16.01 -10.75
N GLY A 72 5.52 -17.15 -10.42
CA GLY A 72 4.24 -17.23 -9.70
C GLY A 72 4.29 -16.73 -8.27
N SER A 73 5.48 -16.51 -7.69
CA SER A 73 5.64 -15.81 -6.40
C SER A 73 5.40 -14.31 -6.52
N ILE A 74 5.33 -13.77 -7.74
CA ILE A 74 5.14 -12.34 -7.96
C ILE A 74 3.68 -12.03 -8.28
N GLN A 75 3.08 -11.19 -7.45
CA GLN A 75 1.72 -10.69 -7.65
C GLN A 75 1.74 -9.19 -7.93
N ASN A 76 0.90 -8.75 -8.87
CA ASN A 76 0.65 -7.34 -9.10
C ASN A 76 -0.52 -6.89 -8.22
N LEU A 77 -0.39 -5.68 -7.68
CA LEU A 77 -1.43 -5.04 -6.86
C LEU A 77 -2.26 -4.11 -7.74
N ASP A 78 -3.56 -4.04 -7.46
CA ASP A 78 -4.51 -3.09 -8.04
C ASP A 78 -5.51 -2.71 -6.94
N CYS A 79 -5.07 -1.74 -6.12
CA CYS A 79 -5.78 -1.36 -4.92
C CYS A 79 -6.59 -0.07 -5.12
N GLN A 80 -7.79 -0.09 -4.55
CA GLN A 80 -8.74 1.00 -4.50
C GLN A 80 -9.14 1.19 -3.04
N LEU A 81 -8.76 2.33 -2.44
CA LEU A 81 -9.10 2.71 -1.08
C LEU A 81 -9.99 3.95 -1.08
N TYR A 82 -10.92 3.97 -0.14
CA TYR A 82 -11.80 5.11 0.14
C TYR A 82 -11.46 5.63 1.52
N LEU A 83 -11.12 6.92 1.60
CA LEU A 83 -10.62 7.54 2.82
C LEU A 83 -11.39 8.82 3.13
N LYS A 84 -11.29 9.25 4.38
CA LYS A 84 -11.74 10.57 4.84
C LYS A 84 -10.59 11.31 5.50
N SER A 85 -10.44 12.58 5.18
CA SER A 85 -9.53 13.47 5.90
C SER A 85 -9.96 13.58 7.36
N LYS A 86 -9.01 13.44 8.29
CA LYS A 86 -9.28 13.66 9.72
C LYS A 86 -9.40 15.15 10.07
N VAL A 87 -8.98 16.03 9.18
CA VAL A 87 -8.97 17.48 9.42
C VAL A 87 -10.26 18.14 8.97
N ASN A 88 -10.73 17.80 7.77
CA ASN A 88 -11.88 18.46 7.15
C ASN A 88 -13.02 17.50 6.78
N GLY A 89 -12.84 16.18 6.94
CA GLY A 89 -13.85 15.17 6.60
C GLY A 89 -14.05 14.94 5.10
N GLY A 90 -13.32 15.66 4.23
CA GLY A 90 -13.36 15.52 2.78
C GLY A 90 -12.97 14.12 2.33
N GLY A 91 -13.66 13.62 1.32
CA GLY A 91 -13.48 12.27 0.78
C GLY A 91 -12.27 12.18 -0.15
N ILE A 92 -11.50 11.11 -0.01
CA ILE A 92 -10.30 10.87 -0.80
C ILE A 92 -10.41 9.49 -1.44
N HIS A 93 -10.28 9.43 -2.76
CA HIS A 93 -10.14 8.17 -3.49
C HIS A 93 -8.65 7.94 -3.74
N PHE A 94 -8.10 6.90 -3.12
CA PHE A 94 -6.68 6.60 -3.17
C PHE A 94 -6.48 5.27 -3.86
N THR A 95 -5.67 5.27 -4.90
CA THR A 95 -5.39 4.07 -5.69
C THR A 95 -3.91 3.81 -5.70
N TYR A 96 -3.53 2.55 -5.80
CA TYR A 96 -2.14 2.20 -6.07
C TYR A 96 -2.05 0.93 -6.89
N SER A 97 -1.12 0.93 -7.82
CA SER A 97 -0.59 -0.30 -8.40
C SER A 97 0.74 -0.63 -7.74
N GLY A 98 1.15 -1.89 -7.80
CA GLY A 98 2.37 -2.30 -7.15
C GLY A 98 2.75 -3.73 -7.46
N VAL A 99 3.77 -4.20 -6.75
CA VAL A 99 4.28 -5.55 -6.84
C VAL A 99 4.57 -6.07 -5.45
N VAL A 100 4.16 -7.31 -5.20
CA VAL A 100 4.67 -8.13 -4.11
C VAL A 100 5.40 -9.33 -4.68
N GLN A 101 6.60 -9.61 -4.18
CA GLN A 101 7.27 -10.88 -4.39
C GLN A 101 7.18 -11.65 -3.07
N GLN A 102 6.37 -12.69 -3.07
CA GLN A 102 6.16 -13.53 -1.90
C GLN A 102 7.40 -14.36 -1.62
N ASN A 103 7.76 -14.42 -0.34
CA ASN A 103 8.74 -15.35 0.21
C ASN A 103 8.15 -16.09 1.41
N GLU A 104 8.89 -17.06 1.93
CA GLU A 104 8.46 -17.90 3.06
C GLU A 104 8.01 -17.07 4.27
N LYS A 105 8.73 -15.98 4.59
CA LYS A 105 8.39 -15.13 5.74
C LYS A 105 7.08 -14.36 5.52
N SER A 106 6.85 -13.82 4.32
CA SER A 106 5.59 -13.16 3.99
C SER A 106 4.41 -14.13 3.98
N LEU A 107 4.62 -15.34 3.47
CA LEU A 107 3.61 -16.40 3.47
C LEU A 107 3.27 -16.84 4.90
N ALA A 108 4.27 -16.91 5.78
CA ALA A 108 4.04 -17.23 7.19
C ALA A 108 3.14 -16.18 7.86
N VAL A 109 3.30 -14.89 7.58
CA VAL A 109 2.40 -13.85 8.11
C VAL A 109 1.01 -13.95 7.48
N ILE A 110 0.93 -14.10 6.15
CA ILE A 110 -0.33 -14.21 5.41
C ILE A 110 -1.13 -15.43 5.87
N THR A 111 -0.48 -16.54 6.22
CA THR A 111 -1.14 -17.77 6.71
C THR A 111 -1.23 -17.85 8.23
N ASN A 112 -0.96 -16.75 8.94
CA ASN A 112 -1.03 -16.63 10.40
C ASN A 112 -0.11 -17.60 11.18
N GLN A 113 1.01 -17.99 10.57
CA GLN A 113 2.09 -18.76 11.18
C GLN A 113 3.18 -17.86 11.81
N SER A 114 3.23 -16.57 11.42
CA SER A 114 4.06 -15.53 12.02
C SER A 114 3.25 -14.27 12.27
N LYS A 115 3.68 -13.43 13.22
CA LYS A 115 3.02 -12.18 13.56
C LYS A 115 3.55 -10.97 12.80
N ASP A 116 4.83 -10.96 12.45
CA ASP A 116 5.42 -9.79 11.82
C ASP A 116 6.47 -10.16 10.77
N LEU A 117 6.77 -9.14 9.97
CA LEU A 117 7.81 -9.14 8.96
C LEU A 117 8.44 -7.75 8.92
N SER A 118 9.76 -7.66 8.89
CA SER A 118 10.40 -6.35 8.72
C SER A 118 10.18 -5.79 7.31
N PHE A 119 10.23 -4.46 7.15
CA PHE A 119 10.17 -3.83 5.83
C PHE A 119 11.31 -4.29 4.90
N THR A 120 12.45 -4.69 5.46
CA THR A 120 13.61 -5.16 4.69
C THR A 120 13.53 -6.62 4.26
N ASP A 121 12.70 -7.42 4.94
CA ASP A 121 12.53 -8.85 4.67
C ASP A 121 11.49 -9.16 3.58
N THR A 122 10.85 -8.14 3.02
CA THR A 122 9.80 -8.28 2.00
C THR A 122 10.09 -7.40 0.81
N TYR A 123 9.74 -7.87 -0.38
CA TYR A 123 9.61 -7.01 -1.55
C TYR A 123 8.13 -6.74 -1.77
N LEU A 124 7.61 -5.72 -1.09
CA LEU A 124 6.27 -5.18 -1.30
C LEU A 124 6.42 -3.69 -1.60
N THR A 125 6.00 -3.27 -2.78
CA THR A 125 6.12 -1.88 -3.24
C THR A 125 4.86 -1.43 -3.96
N ASN A 126 4.49 -0.16 -3.83
CA ASN A 126 3.37 0.41 -4.58
C ASN A 126 3.65 1.83 -5.06
N HIS A 127 2.80 2.32 -5.95
CA HIS A 127 2.83 3.66 -6.53
C HIS A 127 1.49 4.35 -6.29
N PRO A 128 1.34 5.01 -5.14
CA PRO A 128 0.07 5.63 -4.77
C PRO A 128 -0.28 6.88 -5.56
N LYS A 129 -1.59 7.08 -5.71
CA LYS A 129 -2.23 8.27 -6.30
C LYS A 129 -3.48 8.59 -5.50
N ALA A 130 -3.83 9.87 -5.44
CA ALA A 130 -5.04 10.32 -4.77
C ALA A 130 -5.84 11.27 -5.66
N VAL A 131 -7.16 11.12 -5.62
CA VAL A 131 -8.14 12.08 -6.11
C VAL A 131 -8.88 12.62 -4.88
N LEU A 132 -8.86 13.95 -4.76
CA LEU A 132 -9.33 14.65 -3.58
C LEU A 132 -10.67 15.33 -3.81
N SER A 133 -11.50 15.43 -2.78
CA SER A 133 -12.64 16.33 -2.80
C SER A 133 -12.17 17.78 -2.65
N LYS A 134 -13.04 18.76 -2.96
CA LYS A 134 -12.66 20.19 -2.97
C LYS A 134 -12.26 20.72 -1.59
N GLU A 135 -12.71 20.04 -0.55
CA GLU A 135 -12.52 20.40 0.85
C GLU A 135 -11.12 20.01 1.37
N ASN A 136 -10.43 19.08 0.69
CA ASN A 136 -9.11 18.54 1.06
C ASN A 136 -7.95 19.47 0.71
N LYS A 137 -7.93 20.68 1.27
CA LYS A 137 -6.89 21.68 0.97
C LYS A 137 -5.52 21.27 1.52
N GLU A 138 -5.47 20.67 2.70
CA GLU A 138 -4.22 20.28 3.34
C GLU A 138 -3.55 19.13 2.59
N GLU A 139 -4.33 18.17 2.11
CA GLU A 139 -3.83 17.02 1.37
C GLU A 139 -3.48 17.34 -0.09
N SER A 140 -3.76 18.57 -0.56
CA SER A 140 -3.61 18.96 -1.98
C SER A 140 -2.19 18.83 -2.54
N TRP A 141 -1.17 18.89 -1.68
CA TRP A 141 0.23 18.71 -2.05
C TRP A 141 0.50 17.39 -2.78
N ILE A 142 -0.30 16.35 -2.52
CA ILE A 142 -0.16 15.02 -3.09
C ILE A 142 -0.43 15.01 -4.60
N THR A 143 -1.20 15.99 -5.08
CA THR A 143 -1.58 16.09 -6.49
C THR A 143 -0.36 16.41 -7.35
N GLY A 144 -0.10 15.57 -8.35
CA GLY A 144 1.04 15.73 -9.26
C GLY A 144 2.39 15.28 -8.68
N LYS A 145 2.42 14.63 -7.52
CA LYS A 145 3.63 14.02 -6.96
C LYS A 145 3.79 12.57 -7.41
N ASN A 146 5.04 12.16 -7.57
CA ASN A 146 5.38 10.74 -7.70
C ASN A 146 5.63 10.18 -6.31
N LEU A 147 4.85 9.16 -5.95
CA LEU A 147 4.94 8.48 -4.68
C LEU A 147 5.43 7.06 -4.86
N LEU A 148 6.19 6.57 -3.87
CA LEU A 148 6.62 5.20 -3.77
C LEU A 148 6.34 4.71 -2.36
N GLY A 149 5.60 3.62 -2.20
CA GLY A 149 5.44 2.95 -0.93
C GLY A 149 6.36 1.74 -0.82
N LYS A 150 6.95 1.57 0.36
CA LYS A 150 7.63 0.33 0.78
C LYS A 150 6.79 -0.34 1.86
N GLY A 151 6.31 -1.55 1.57
CA GLY A 151 5.33 -2.21 2.41
C GLY A 151 5.87 -3.36 3.26
N ARG A 152 5.03 -3.83 4.19
CA ARG A 152 5.15 -5.12 4.89
C ARG A 152 3.78 -5.70 5.25
N PHE A 153 3.78 -6.99 5.57
CA PHE A 153 2.64 -7.69 6.17
C PHE A 153 2.89 -7.87 7.67
N ILE A 154 1.85 -7.72 8.47
CA ILE A 154 1.84 -8.08 9.88
C ILE A 154 0.49 -8.72 10.24
N ARG A 155 0.40 -9.38 11.38
CA ARG A 155 -0.84 -9.79 12.05
C ARG A 155 -0.96 -8.98 13.33
N ASN A 156 -2.06 -8.27 13.53
CA ASN A 156 -2.27 -7.52 14.77
C ASN A 156 -2.57 -8.47 15.96
N GLU A 157 -2.78 -7.90 17.15
CA GLU A 157 -3.04 -8.69 18.37
C GLU A 157 -4.28 -9.59 18.27
N ASN A 158 -5.25 -9.21 17.44
CA ASN A 158 -6.47 -9.97 17.16
C ASN A 158 -6.28 -11.00 16.04
N GLY A 159 -5.06 -11.17 15.52
CA GLY A 159 -4.76 -12.05 14.39
C GLY A 159 -5.27 -11.53 13.04
N THR A 160 -5.74 -10.29 12.95
CA THR A 160 -6.16 -9.69 11.67
C THR A 160 -4.93 -9.43 10.80
N LEU A 161 -5.00 -9.79 9.52
CA LEU A 161 -3.97 -9.44 8.54
C LEU A 161 -3.95 -7.91 8.35
N CYS A 162 -2.78 -7.31 8.50
CA CYS A 162 -2.57 -5.91 8.22
C CYS A 162 -1.47 -5.73 7.18
N VAL A 163 -1.60 -4.67 6.41
CA VAL A 163 -0.58 -4.24 5.44
C VAL A 163 -0.16 -2.83 5.80
N GLU A 164 1.15 -2.62 5.91
CA GLU A 164 1.70 -1.33 6.29
C GLU A 164 2.63 -0.81 5.20
N TYR A 165 2.64 0.49 4.96
CA TYR A 165 3.55 1.13 4.01
C TYR A 165 4.18 2.39 4.59
N ASN A 166 5.48 2.54 4.40
CA ASN A 166 6.12 3.86 4.44
C ASN A 166 6.03 4.44 3.02
N VAL A 167 5.39 5.60 2.87
CA VAL A 167 5.25 6.28 1.59
C VAL A 167 6.25 7.43 1.50
N PHE A 168 6.94 7.47 0.38
CA PHE A 168 7.97 8.44 0.07
C PHE A 168 7.55 9.29 -1.12
N VAL A 169 7.95 10.55 -1.11
CA VAL A 169 7.82 11.49 -2.22
C VAL A 169 9.14 11.51 -2.97
N LEU A 170 9.08 11.36 -4.29
CA LEU A 170 10.23 11.64 -5.15
C LEU A 170 10.43 13.16 -5.26
N GLU A 171 11.59 13.62 -4.82
CA GLU A 171 12.03 15.01 -4.89
C GLU A 171 13.12 15.20 -5.95
N HIS A 172 13.28 16.47 -6.34
CA HIS A 172 14.29 16.94 -7.28
C HIS A 172 15.63 17.21 -6.59
#